data_AF-A0A520ZNI2-F1
#
_entry.id   AF-A0A520ZNI2-F1
#
_cell.length_a   1.000
_cell.length_b   1.000
_cell.length_c   1.000
_cell.angle_alpha   90.00
_cell.angle_beta   90.00
_cell.angle_gamma   90.00
#
_symmetry.space_group_name_H-M   'P 1'
#
loop_
_entity.id
_entity.type
_entity.pdbx_description
1 polymer ?
#
loop_
_entity_poly.entity_id
_entity_poly.type
_entity_poly.pdbx_seq_one_letter_code
_entity_poly.pdbx_strand_id
1 'polypeptide(L)'
;MGDISELERRITGALDRAAQALDRLSAAREETGDIDAMKAELDAERVANAQLEERVRAIKEKQETTVAALEAEVVRLKEGLRTRDGEVQRMRSVNDELRSSNAALREANAQGLADADMVNSAMTSELDALRAQRAAERAEIDEVLATLEPLLKEA
;
A
#
# COMPACT_ATOMS: atom_id res chain seq x y z
N MET A 1 31.04 53.48 75.85
CA MET A 1 31.74 52.38 75.17
C MET A 1 30.90 51.10 75.05
N GLY A 2 29.94 50.82 75.95
CA GLY A 2 29.06 49.63 75.85
C GLY A 2 28.09 49.64 74.67
N ASP A 3 27.45 50.78 74.39
CA ASP A 3 26.43 50.89 73.32
C ASP A 3 26.99 50.60 71.92
N ILE A 4 28.25 50.98 71.67
CA ILE A 4 28.92 50.73 70.39
C ILE A 4 29.16 49.22 70.20
N SER A 5 29.63 48.52 71.24
CA SER A 5 29.86 47.07 71.17
C SER A 5 28.56 46.26 71.03
N GLU A 6 27.45 46.74 71.60
CA GLU A 6 26.14 46.11 71.45
C GLU A 6 25.57 46.32 70.04
N LEU A 7 25.74 47.54 69.49
CA LEU A 7 25.39 47.85 68.11
C LEU A 7 26.22 47.01 67.12
N GLU A 8 27.52 46.89 67.33
CA GLU A 8 28.40 46.03 66.53
C GLU A 8 27.94 44.57 66.55
N ARG A 9 27.67 44.00 67.74
CA ARG A 9 27.15 42.63 67.87
C ARG A 9 25.82 42.44 67.15
N ARG A 10 24.92 43.44 67.21
CA ARG A 10 23.63 43.40 66.51
C ARG A 10 23.79 43.52 65.00
N ILE A 11 24.71 44.34 64.52
CA ILE A 11 25.02 44.50 63.10
C ILE A 11 25.63 43.21 62.55
N THR A 12 26.61 42.60 63.23
CA THR A 12 27.18 41.31 62.83
C THR A 12 26.11 40.23 62.77
N GLY A 13 25.24 40.11 63.78
CA GLY A 13 24.14 39.16 63.75
C GLY A 13 23.09 39.44 62.67
N ALA A 14 22.90 40.71 62.26
CA ALA A 14 22.05 41.06 61.14
C ALA A 14 22.70 40.73 59.79
N LEU A 15 24.01 40.94 59.64
CA LEU A 15 24.80 40.60 58.47
C LEU A 15 24.88 39.08 58.27
N ASP A 16 25.09 38.30 59.33
CA ASP A 16 25.10 36.83 59.26
C ASP A 16 23.74 36.28 58.82
N ARG A 17 22.63 36.86 59.31
CA ARG A 17 21.28 36.50 58.85
C ARG A 17 21.04 36.90 57.39
N ALA A 18 21.56 38.05 56.96
CA ALA A 18 21.47 38.47 55.57
C ALA A 18 22.27 37.55 54.65
N ALA A 19 23.46 37.11 55.07
CA ALA A 19 24.26 36.12 54.36
C ALA A 19 23.50 34.79 54.22
N GLN A 20 22.96 34.25 55.32
CA GLN A 20 22.16 33.01 55.27
C GLN A 20 20.88 33.14 54.43
N ALA A 21 20.25 34.32 54.41
CA ALA A 21 19.08 34.58 53.56
C ALA A 21 19.47 34.64 52.07
N LEU A 22 20.63 35.22 51.76
CA LEU A 22 21.18 35.26 50.41
C LEU A 22 21.51 33.84 49.91
N ASP A 23 22.13 33.00 50.74
CA ASP A 23 22.45 31.61 50.39
C ASP A 23 21.19 30.76 50.12
N ARG A 24 20.12 30.99 50.89
CA ARG A 24 18.82 30.33 50.65
C ARG A 24 18.16 30.82 49.37
N LEU A 25 18.27 32.11 49.07
CA LEU A 25 17.72 32.69 47.85
C LEU A 25 18.47 32.19 46.61
N SER A 26 19.81 32.03 46.69
CA SER A 26 20.59 31.44 45.60
C SER A 26 20.23 29.97 45.38
N ALA A 27 20.09 29.17 46.44
CA ALA A 27 19.68 27.77 46.32
C ALA A 27 18.27 27.62 45.72
N ALA A 28 17.30 28.43 46.17
CA ALA A 28 15.96 28.43 45.60
C ALA A 28 15.95 28.87 44.12
N ARG A 29 16.84 29.80 43.74
CA ARG A 29 16.99 30.25 42.36
C ARG A 29 17.58 29.16 41.46
N GLU A 30 18.56 28.42 41.95
CA GLU A 30 19.12 27.25 41.27
C GLU A 30 18.05 26.16 41.06
N GLU A 31 17.27 25.83 42.09
CA GLU A 31 16.17 24.86 42.01
C GLU A 31 15.09 25.31 41.00
N THR A 32 14.72 26.60 40.97
CA THR A 32 13.80 27.10 39.95
C THR A 32 14.38 27.04 38.54
N GLY A 33 15.70 27.24 38.38
CA GLY A 33 16.40 27.11 37.10
C GLY A 33 16.37 25.68 36.56
N ASP A 34 16.59 24.69 37.43
CA ASP A 34 16.50 23.27 37.09
C ASP A 34 15.07 22.86 36.70
N ILE A 35 14.06 23.36 37.42
CA ILE A 35 12.65 23.11 37.10
C ILE A 35 12.29 23.69 35.73
N ASP A 36 12.75 24.90 35.40
CA ASP A 36 12.45 25.52 34.12
C ASP A 36 13.21 24.84 32.96
N ALA A 37 14.42 24.34 33.20
CA ALA A 37 15.15 23.50 32.25
C ALA A 37 14.40 22.18 31.96
N MET A 38 13.92 21.48 33.01
CA MET A 38 13.13 20.25 32.87
C MET A 38 11.81 20.48 32.10
N LYS A 39 11.13 21.62 32.33
CA LYS A 39 9.93 21.97 31.56
C LYS A 39 10.25 22.18 30.09
N ALA A 40 11.34 22.88 29.78
CA ALA A 40 11.76 23.10 28.40
C ALA A 40 12.08 21.79 27.68
N GLU A 41 12.73 20.84 28.37
CA GLU A 41 13.02 19.51 27.83
C GLU A 41 11.73 18.68 27.62
N LEU A 42 10.80 18.72 28.57
CA LEU A 42 9.49 18.07 28.43
C LEU A 42 8.68 18.63 27.26
N ASP A 43 8.69 19.95 27.06
CA ASP A 43 8.00 20.58 25.93
C ASP A 43 8.67 20.22 24.61
N ALA A 44 10.00 20.14 24.56
CA ALA A 44 10.73 19.65 23.39
C ALA A 44 10.40 18.19 23.07
N GLU A 45 10.34 17.32 24.06
CA GLU A 45 9.96 15.91 23.90
C GLU A 45 8.51 15.76 23.42
N ARG A 46 7.58 16.55 23.97
CA ARG A 46 6.18 16.58 23.52
C ARG A 46 6.04 16.97 22.05
N VAL A 47 6.80 17.98 21.61
CA VAL A 47 6.83 18.39 20.20
C VAL A 47 7.40 17.27 19.33
N ALA A 48 8.49 16.64 19.75
CA ALA A 48 9.08 15.52 19.02
C ALA A 48 8.11 14.33 18.92
N ASN A 49 7.39 14.03 20.01
CA ASN A 49 6.40 12.96 20.03
C ASN A 49 5.23 13.25 19.09
N ALA A 50 4.67 14.47 19.11
CA ALA A 50 3.60 14.87 18.19
C ALA A 50 4.03 14.74 16.71
N GLN A 51 5.27 15.11 16.37
CA GLN A 51 5.82 14.93 15.03
C GLN A 51 5.98 13.45 14.65
N LEU A 52 6.39 12.60 15.58
CA LEU A 52 6.50 11.17 15.35
C LEU A 52 5.12 10.51 15.17
N GLU A 53 4.13 10.90 15.97
CA GLU A 53 2.75 10.44 15.82
C GLU A 53 2.17 10.81 14.46
N GLU A 54 2.39 12.04 13.99
CA GLU A 54 1.99 12.47 12.66
C GLU A 54 2.68 11.67 11.55
N ARG A 55 3.99 11.46 11.67
CA ARG A 55 4.75 10.61 10.72
C ARG A 55 4.24 9.18 10.70
N VAL A 56 3.98 8.58 11.85
CA VAL A 56 3.44 7.23 11.95
C VAL A 56 2.05 7.17 11.32
N ARG A 57 1.21 8.18 11.56
CA ARG A 57 -0.11 8.27 10.94
C ARG A 57 -0.02 8.35 9.42
N ALA A 58 0.84 9.21 8.88
CA ALA A 58 1.05 9.35 7.44
C ALA A 58 1.60 8.06 6.80
N ILE A 59 2.52 7.37 7.50
CA ILE A 59 3.03 6.07 7.04
C ILE A 59 1.92 5.02 7.02
N LYS A 60 1.10 4.93 8.08
CA LYS A 60 -0.03 4.00 8.15
C LYS A 60 -1.03 4.25 7.02
N GLU A 61 -1.42 5.50 6.79
CA GLU A 61 -2.35 5.86 5.72
C GLU A 61 -1.80 5.48 4.33
N LYS A 62 -0.51 5.75 4.10
CA LYS A 62 0.15 5.34 2.85
C LYS A 62 0.22 3.83 2.71
N GLN A 63 0.51 3.10 3.78
CA GLN A 63 0.54 1.64 3.79
C GLN A 63 -0.83 1.04 3.53
N GLU A 64 -1.88 1.53 4.20
CA GLU A 64 -3.26 1.10 3.99
C GLU A 64 -3.70 1.33 2.54
N THR A 65 -3.38 2.50 1.98
CA THR A 65 -3.66 2.82 0.58
C THR A 65 -2.92 1.88 -0.38
N THR A 66 -1.63 1.61 -0.12
CA THR A 66 -0.82 0.73 -0.97
C THR A 66 -1.30 -0.73 -0.88
N VAL A 67 -1.63 -1.20 0.32
CA VAL A 67 -2.15 -2.55 0.53
C VAL A 67 -3.49 -2.71 -0.19
N ALA A 68 -4.41 -1.77 -0.05
CA ALA A 68 -5.69 -1.81 -0.74
C ALA A 68 -5.52 -1.83 -2.28
N ALA A 69 -4.59 -1.04 -2.82
CA ALA A 69 -4.27 -1.05 -4.25
C ALA A 69 -3.71 -2.41 -4.73
N LEU A 70 -2.77 -2.99 -3.97
CA LEU A 70 -2.21 -4.30 -4.28
C LEU A 70 -3.25 -5.42 -4.17
N GLU A 71 -4.13 -5.37 -3.17
CA GLU A 71 -5.23 -6.34 -3.03
C GLU A 71 -6.18 -6.28 -4.23
N ALA A 72 -6.55 -5.07 -4.67
CA ALA A 72 -7.37 -4.87 -5.86
C ALA A 72 -6.67 -5.40 -7.13
N GLU A 73 -5.36 -5.17 -7.27
CA GLU A 73 -4.59 -5.69 -8.40
C GLU A 73 -4.52 -7.23 -8.39
N VAL A 74 -4.33 -7.85 -7.22
CA VAL A 74 -4.34 -9.31 -7.08
C VAL A 74 -5.69 -9.90 -7.47
N VAL A 75 -6.80 -9.27 -7.10
CA VAL A 75 -8.15 -9.69 -7.53
C VAL A 75 -8.27 -9.61 -9.05
N ARG A 76 -7.89 -8.47 -9.65
CA ARG A 76 -7.92 -8.26 -11.10
C ARG A 76 -7.09 -9.32 -11.84
N LEU A 77 -5.87 -9.59 -11.39
CA LEU A 77 -4.99 -10.59 -12.00
C LEU A 77 -5.55 -12.01 -11.88
N LYS A 78 -6.18 -12.36 -10.75
CA LYS A 78 -6.84 -13.67 -10.57
C LYS A 78 -8.05 -13.84 -11.50
N GLU A 79 -8.82 -12.80 -11.72
CA GLU A 79 -9.96 -12.81 -12.66
C GLU A 79 -9.49 -12.93 -14.11
N GLY A 80 -8.43 -12.19 -14.48
CA GLY A 80 -7.77 -12.32 -15.78
C GLY A 80 -7.28 -13.75 -16.02
N LEU A 81 -6.59 -14.35 -15.05
CA LEU A 81 -6.10 -15.73 -15.15
C LEU A 81 -7.24 -16.73 -15.35
N ARG A 82 -8.34 -16.62 -14.60
CA ARG A 82 -9.52 -17.49 -14.79
C ARG A 82 -10.12 -17.37 -16.18
N THR A 83 -10.17 -16.15 -16.72
CA THR A 83 -10.68 -15.89 -18.08
C THR A 83 -9.80 -16.56 -19.12
N ARG A 84 -8.48 -16.38 -19.01
CA ARG A 84 -7.49 -17.01 -19.90
C ARG A 84 -7.51 -18.54 -19.81
N ASP A 85 -7.63 -19.11 -18.62
CA ASP A 85 -7.79 -20.56 -18.45
C ASP A 85 -9.03 -21.08 -19.17
N GLY A 86 -10.15 -20.35 -19.08
CA GLY A 86 -11.38 -20.67 -19.82
C GLY A 86 -11.25 -20.55 -21.33
N GLU A 87 -10.46 -19.59 -21.83
CA GLU A 87 -10.12 -19.46 -23.25
C GLU A 87 -9.27 -20.63 -23.75
N VAL A 88 -8.23 -21.01 -22.98
CA VAL A 88 -7.36 -22.14 -23.32
C VAL A 88 -8.14 -23.45 -23.36
N GLN A 89 -9.05 -23.68 -22.40
CA GLN A 89 -9.91 -24.86 -22.39
C GLN A 89 -10.84 -24.90 -23.60
N ARG A 90 -11.47 -23.77 -23.95
CA ARG A 90 -12.32 -23.67 -25.16
C ARG A 90 -11.52 -23.95 -26.43
N MET A 91 -10.34 -23.35 -26.56
CA MET A 91 -9.47 -23.57 -27.72
C MET A 91 -9.04 -25.03 -27.85
N ARG A 92 -8.74 -25.72 -26.73
CA ARG A 92 -8.44 -27.16 -26.72
C ARG A 92 -9.64 -27.98 -27.20
N SER A 93 -10.83 -27.74 -26.66
CA SER A 93 -12.06 -28.43 -27.08
C SER A 93 -12.30 -28.29 -28.57
N VAL A 94 -12.19 -27.06 -29.09
CA VAL A 94 -12.40 -26.80 -30.52
C VAL A 94 -11.32 -27.45 -31.38
N ASN A 95 -10.06 -27.49 -30.92
CA ASN A 95 -8.99 -28.20 -31.65
C ASN A 95 -9.26 -29.71 -31.70
N ASP A 96 -9.73 -30.30 -30.62
CA ASP A 96 -10.07 -31.73 -30.55
C ASP A 96 -11.26 -32.05 -31.46
N GLU A 97 -12.29 -31.20 -31.48
CA GLU A 97 -13.43 -31.31 -32.40
C GLU A 97 -12.99 -31.19 -33.86
N LEU A 98 -12.15 -30.21 -34.19
CA LEU A 98 -11.60 -30.05 -35.53
C LEU A 98 -10.78 -31.27 -35.97
N ARG A 99 -9.95 -31.83 -35.10
CA ARG A 99 -9.17 -33.05 -35.39
C ARG A 99 -10.07 -34.25 -35.64
N SER A 100 -11.10 -34.42 -34.81
CA SER A 100 -12.10 -35.48 -34.97
C SER A 100 -12.84 -35.35 -36.30
N SER A 101 -13.32 -34.14 -36.61
CA SER A 101 -14.01 -33.84 -37.87
C SER A 101 -13.10 -34.06 -39.09
N ASN A 102 -11.84 -33.65 -39.03
CA ASN A 102 -10.87 -33.89 -40.11
C ASN A 102 -10.60 -35.40 -40.30
N ALA A 103 -10.50 -36.16 -39.21
CA ALA A 103 -10.33 -37.61 -39.27
C ALA A 103 -11.54 -38.29 -39.91
N ALA A 104 -12.76 -37.91 -39.50
CA ALA A 104 -13.99 -38.43 -40.08
C ALA A 104 -14.10 -38.10 -41.58
N LEU A 105 -13.79 -36.87 -41.99
CA LEU A 105 -13.78 -36.47 -43.40
C LEU A 105 -12.76 -37.24 -44.22
N ARG A 106 -11.57 -37.52 -43.67
CA ARG A 106 -10.55 -38.33 -44.36
C ARG A 106 -11.01 -39.78 -44.55
N GLU A 107 -11.63 -40.36 -43.52
CA GLU A 107 -12.16 -41.72 -43.59
C GLU A 107 -13.31 -41.82 -44.62
N ALA A 108 -14.26 -40.89 -44.57
CA ALA A 108 -15.37 -40.86 -45.52
C ALA A 108 -14.89 -40.63 -46.96
N ASN A 109 -13.92 -39.74 -47.18
CA ASN A 109 -13.31 -39.57 -48.50
C ASN A 109 -12.58 -40.84 -48.97
N ALA A 110 -11.85 -41.53 -48.09
CA ALA A 110 -11.17 -42.78 -48.43
C ALA A 110 -12.15 -43.90 -48.80
N GLN A 111 -13.34 -43.92 -48.18
CA GLN A 111 -14.41 -44.86 -48.48
C GLN A 111 -15.32 -44.41 -49.64
N GLY A 112 -15.09 -43.23 -50.23
CA GLY A 112 -15.95 -42.65 -51.27
C GLY A 112 -17.35 -42.25 -50.78
N LEU A 113 -17.53 -42.11 -49.47
CA LEU A 113 -18.78 -41.84 -48.74
C LEU A 113 -18.87 -40.37 -48.25
N ALA A 114 -18.14 -39.45 -48.87
CA ALA A 114 -18.18 -38.04 -48.48
C ALA A 114 -19.58 -37.46 -48.73
N ASP A 115 -20.37 -37.30 -47.67
CA ASP A 115 -21.72 -36.76 -47.70
C ASP A 115 -21.77 -35.29 -47.22
N ALA A 116 -22.78 -34.55 -47.66
CA ALA A 116 -23.01 -33.13 -47.36
C ALA A 116 -23.07 -32.83 -45.85
N ASP A 117 -23.58 -33.75 -45.04
CA ASP A 117 -23.66 -33.59 -43.58
C ASP A 117 -22.27 -33.56 -42.91
N MET A 118 -21.29 -34.29 -43.46
CA MET A 118 -19.92 -34.27 -42.93
C MET A 118 -19.20 -32.97 -43.26
N VAL A 119 -19.44 -32.43 -44.46
CA VAL A 119 -18.93 -31.11 -44.85
C VAL A 119 -19.55 -30.02 -43.98
N ASN A 120 -20.86 -30.08 -43.73
CA ASN A 120 -21.55 -29.16 -42.83
C ASN A 120 -21.00 -29.23 -41.41
N SER A 121 -20.76 -30.44 -40.87
CA SER A 121 -20.17 -30.61 -39.54
C SER A 121 -18.76 -30.02 -39.43
N ALA A 122 -17.91 -30.22 -40.44
CA ALA A 122 -16.59 -29.61 -40.48
C ALA A 122 -16.65 -28.08 -40.57
N MET A 123 -17.55 -27.53 -41.39
CA MET A 123 -17.76 -26.10 -41.52
C MET A 123 -18.27 -25.47 -40.21
N THR A 124 -19.11 -26.18 -39.45
CA THR A 124 -19.53 -25.73 -38.12
C THR A 124 -18.37 -25.69 -37.12
N SER A 125 -17.52 -26.73 -37.09
CA SER A 125 -16.34 -26.72 -36.22
C SER A 125 -15.34 -25.61 -36.59
N GLU A 126 -15.18 -25.30 -37.87
CA GLU A 126 -14.33 -24.19 -38.33
C GLU A 126 -14.90 -22.82 -37.93
N LEU A 127 -16.22 -22.65 -38.03
CA LEU A 127 -16.90 -21.43 -37.55
C LEU A 127 -16.73 -21.25 -36.04
N ASP A 128 -16.84 -22.33 -35.27
CA ASP A 128 -16.68 -22.26 -33.82
C ASP A 128 -15.22 -22.00 -33.43
N ALA A 129 -14.24 -22.48 -34.21
CA ALA A 129 -12.83 -22.13 -34.06
C ALA A 129 -12.58 -20.64 -34.33
N LEU A 130 -13.11 -20.11 -35.42
CA LEU A 130 -13.00 -18.68 -35.76
C LEU A 130 -13.65 -17.80 -34.68
N ARG A 131 -14.78 -18.23 -34.12
CA ARG A 131 -15.45 -17.51 -33.01
C ARG A 131 -14.62 -17.54 -31.74
N ALA A 132 -14.06 -18.70 -31.37
CA ALA A 132 -13.19 -18.81 -30.21
C ALA A 132 -11.93 -17.94 -30.35
N GLN A 133 -11.33 -17.92 -31.55
CA GLN A 133 -10.18 -17.06 -31.84
C GLN A 133 -10.53 -15.57 -31.71
N ARG A 134 -11.63 -15.12 -32.33
CA ARG A 134 -12.07 -13.72 -32.20
C ARG A 134 -12.40 -13.31 -30.76
N ALA A 135 -12.94 -14.23 -29.96
CA ALA A 135 -13.20 -13.98 -28.55
C ALA A 135 -11.90 -13.75 -27.76
N ALA A 136 -10.89 -14.59 -28.01
CA ALA A 136 -9.56 -14.44 -27.38
C ALA A 136 -8.84 -13.15 -27.82
N GLU A 137 -8.88 -12.82 -29.12
CA GLU A 137 -8.33 -11.56 -29.65
C GLU A 137 -8.99 -10.34 -28.99
N ARG A 138 -10.31 -10.38 -28.79
CA ARG A 138 -11.04 -9.28 -28.13
C ARG A 138 -10.68 -9.15 -26.66
N ALA A 139 -10.57 -10.26 -25.93
CA ALA A 139 -10.15 -10.24 -24.53
C ALA A 139 -8.72 -9.69 -24.37
N GLU A 140 -7.82 -10.00 -25.31
CA GLU A 140 -6.47 -9.43 -25.33
C GLU A 140 -6.47 -7.93 -25.61
N ILE A 141 -7.29 -7.46 -26.55
CA ILE A 141 -7.45 -6.02 -26.81
C ILE A 141 -8.01 -5.30 -25.57
N ASP A 142 -9.02 -5.85 -24.91
CA ASP A 142 -9.62 -5.25 -23.71
C ASP A 142 -8.60 -5.18 -22.56
N GLU A 143 -7.73 -6.19 -22.42
CA GLU A 143 -6.63 -6.20 -21.44
C GLU A 143 -5.54 -5.15 -21.74
N VAL A 144 -5.16 -5.00 -23.02
CA VAL A 144 -4.24 -3.95 -23.47
C VAL A 144 -4.84 -2.56 -23.20
N LEU A 145 -6.11 -2.35 -23.53
CA LEU A 145 -6.81 -1.09 -23.28
C LEU A 145 -6.87 -0.76 -21.78
N ALA A 146 -7.21 -1.74 -20.94
CA ALA A 146 -7.22 -1.58 -19.48
C ALA A 146 -5.84 -1.22 -18.91
N THR A 147 -4.76 -1.67 -19.55
CA THR A 147 -3.38 -1.33 -19.18
C THR A 147 -2.97 0.07 -19.65
N LEU A 148 -3.44 0.49 -20.83
CA LEU A 148 -3.14 1.80 -21.41
C LEU A 148 -3.95 2.95 -20.80
N GLU A 149 -5.20 2.69 -20.39
CA GLU A 149 -6.11 3.72 -19.85
C GLU A 149 -5.54 4.51 -18.65
N PRO A 150 -4.90 3.90 -17.63
CA PRO A 150 -4.27 4.65 -16.55
C PRO A 150 -3.07 5.49 -17.04
N LEU A 151 -2.24 4.97 -17.95
CA LEU A 151 -1.10 5.69 -18.52
C LEU A 151 -1.51 6.93 -19.32
N LEU A 152 -2.69 6.89 -19.95
CA LEU A 152 -3.25 8.02 -20.70
C LEU A 152 -3.88 9.10 -19.80
N LYS A 153 -4.26 8.77 -18.56
CA LYS A 153 -4.80 9.73 -17.58
C LYS A 153 -3.70 10.50 -16.82
N GLU A 154 -2.47 10.00 -16.86
CA GLU A 154 -1.30 10.61 -16.22
C GLU A 154 -0.48 11.51 -17.17
N ALA A 155 -0.80 11.54 -18.47
CA ALA A 155 -0.17 12.37 -19.51
C ALA A 155 -0.96 13.66 -19.81
#